data_AF-A0A6A3XGW4-F1
#
_entry.id   AF-A0A6A3XGW4-F1
#
_cell.length_a   1.000
_cell.length_b   1.000
_cell.length_c   1.000
_cell.angle_alpha   90.00
_cell.angle_beta   90.00
_cell.angle_gamma   90.00
#
_symmetry.space_group_name_H-M   'P 1'
#
loop_
_entity.id
_entity.type
_entity.pdbx_description
1 polymer ?
#
loop_
_entity_poly.entity_id
_entity_poly.type
_entity_poly.pdbx_seq_one_letter_code
_entity_poly.pdbx_strand_id
1 'polypeptide(L)'
;MAGWIRCSALLSLLMILAVVDAEQEASVRIKVFKSSTQGEVANEASSTSATNSKDCEVNGVTLRHRSMKYYGEDSYVACSNGQAGCYLIERVHDKATQVACPTDNFQQRIDEETAYREHEHKNKEQAASGDNDDDDEEEDGHRRLSLVVVATQRIWDDSVVCYQLNEDYPFNSTQKEYIYEAMSKYEESTNVRFVTTATCEKESMTYCDSCANWVDFKHPSSGRDCNSSIGITDEGAQTMNLADRCFEVDDDLKTVYGSAMHEIGHSLGMYHEHQHPKRTIGVFWDDIDQSIWSEMTIRDLSVGGPYDLDSVMHYPMTYGFCQPNYCSGSVTTDCVKEGTTFCNLNDNDNCTDITKAVCNTTATEAIGQRIYLSSGDLAAINELYQSAAWSVKESKIGK
;
A
#
# COMPACT_ATOMS: atom_id res chain seq x y z
N MET A 1 71.96 43.61 -13.38
CA MET A 1 71.52 44.36 -14.59
C MET A 1 70.15 43.83 -14.99
N ALA A 2 69.22 44.76 -15.24
CA ALA A 2 67.87 44.69 -15.86
C ALA A 2 67.37 43.32 -16.34
N GLY A 3 66.14 42.86 -16.02
CA GLY A 3 64.82 43.44 -16.35
C GLY A 3 64.22 42.63 -17.51
N TRP A 4 62.96 42.18 -17.52
CA TRP A 4 61.78 43.00 -17.79
C TRP A 4 60.46 42.32 -17.38
N ILE A 5 59.50 43.19 -17.13
CA ILE A 5 58.11 43.07 -16.69
C ILE A 5 57.19 42.58 -17.81
N ARG A 6 56.17 41.76 -17.47
CA ARG A 6 54.80 41.95 -17.98
C ARG A 6 53.76 41.62 -16.90
N CYS A 7 53.10 42.68 -16.41
CA CYS A 7 51.79 42.60 -15.78
C CYS A 7 50.72 42.27 -16.81
N SER A 8 49.73 41.47 -16.41
CA SER A 8 48.32 41.77 -16.67
C SER A 8 47.47 41.09 -15.60
N ALA A 9 46.74 41.94 -14.87
CA ALA A 9 45.69 41.56 -13.96
C ALA A 9 44.56 40.85 -14.72
N LEU A 10 43.75 40.05 -14.02
CA LEU A 10 42.30 40.27 -13.91
C LEU A 10 41.65 39.15 -13.05
N LEU A 11 40.91 39.64 -12.07
CA LEU A 11 39.69 39.12 -11.47
C LEU A 11 39.70 37.75 -10.75
N SER A 12 39.76 37.88 -9.43
CA SER A 12 38.93 37.14 -8.48
C SER A 12 37.48 36.93 -8.98
N LEU A 13 37.06 35.68 -9.14
CA LEU A 13 35.66 35.30 -9.12
C LEU A 13 35.47 34.29 -7.99
N LEU A 14 34.96 34.78 -6.85
CA LEU A 14 34.31 33.96 -5.84
C LEU A 14 33.06 33.35 -6.52
N MET A 15 33.11 32.08 -6.89
CA MET A 15 31.90 31.31 -7.16
C MET A 15 31.31 30.94 -5.80
N ILE A 16 30.37 31.77 -5.34
CA ILE A 16 29.42 31.39 -4.30
C ILE A 16 28.56 30.30 -4.94
N LEU A 17 28.84 29.03 -4.62
CA LEU A 17 27.89 27.95 -4.82
C LEU A 17 26.73 28.23 -3.86
N ALA A 18 25.68 28.87 -4.38
CA ALA A 18 24.38 28.86 -3.74
C ALA A 18 23.90 27.40 -3.77
N VAL A 19 24.06 26.73 -2.62
CA VAL A 19 23.30 25.52 -2.31
C VAL A 19 21.85 25.98 -2.23
N VAL A 20 21.12 25.78 -3.33
CA VAL A 20 19.65 25.77 -3.28
C VAL A 20 19.28 24.42 -2.68
N ASP A 21 19.08 24.41 -1.37
CA ASP A 21 18.28 23.38 -0.71
C ASP A 21 16.88 23.46 -1.31
N ALA A 22 16.59 22.53 -2.21
CA ALA A 22 15.23 22.19 -2.57
C ALA A 22 14.77 21.11 -1.58
N GLU A 23 14.45 21.52 -0.36
CA GLU A 23 13.63 20.71 0.55
C GLU A 23 12.23 20.59 -0.07
N GLN A 24 11.99 19.50 -0.80
CA GLN A 24 10.65 19.16 -1.24
C GLN A 24 9.96 18.40 -0.11
N GLU A 25 9.34 19.15 0.78
CA GLU A 25 8.44 18.62 1.81
C GLU A 25 7.23 17.95 1.15
N ALA A 26 7.20 16.61 1.13
CA ALA A 26 5.95 15.87 1.00
C ALA A 26 5.37 15.63 2.40
N SER A 27 4.86 16.71 3.03
CA SER A 27 4.01 16.58 4.21
C SER A 27 2.56 16.42 3.75
N VAL A 28 1.96 15.26 4.05
CA VAL A 28 0.52 15.05 3.88
C VAL A 28 -0.20 15.95 4.88
N ARG A 29 -0.65 17.12 4.43
CA ARG A 29 -1.73 17.84 5.09
C ARG A 29 -3.03 17.52 4.36
N ILE A 30 -3.55 16.31 4.58
CA ILE A 30 -5.00 16.12 4.44
C ILE A 30 -5.64 17.03 5.49
N LYS A 31 -6.69 17.75 5.11
CA LYS A 31 -7.39 18.70 5.99
C LYS A 31 -7.89 17.92 7.22
N VAL A 32 -7.08 17.92 8.29
CA VAL A 32 -7.49 17.49 9.61
C VAL A 32 -8.70 18.33 9.98
N PHE A 33 -9.81 17.65 10.29
CA PHE A 33 -11.05 18.30 10.69
C PHE A 33 -10.81 19.14 11.94
N LYS A 34 -10.63 20.45 11.75
CA LYS A 34 -10.94 21.45 12.76
C LYS A 34 -12.20 22.18 12.32
N SER A 35 -13.23 22.01 13.13
CA SER A 35 -14.47 22.80 13.06
C SER A 35 -14.15 24.29 13.15
N SER A 36 -14.39 25.05 12.08
CA SER A 36 -14.63 26.49 12.19
C SER A 36 -15.40 27.05 10.98
N THR A 37 -16.65 27.42 11.25
CA THR A 37 -17.43 28.58 10.77
C THR A 37 -17.07 29.28 9.46
N GLN A 38 -18.12 29.37 8.62
CA GLN A 38 -18.38 30.22 7.44
C GLN A 38 -17.56 31.52 7.30
N GLY A 39 -17.10 31.75 6.07
CA GLY A 39 -16.72 33.06 5.54
C GLY A 39 -16.79 33.05 4.01
N GLU A 40 -17.81 33.70 3.46
CA GLU A 40 -17.98 33.96 2.02
C GLU A 40 -16.91 34.92 1.50
N VAL A 41 -16.29 34.60 0.35
CA VAL A 41 -15.71 35.61 -0.55
C VAL A 41 -15.99 35.18 -1.99
N ALA A 42 -16.77 36.00 -2.69
CA ALA A 42 -17.06 35.88 -4.10
C ALA A 42 -15.88 36.35 -4.96
N ASN A 43 -15.67 35.73 -6.14
CA ASN A 43 -15.19 36.45 -7.32
C ASN A 43 -15.50 35.74 -8.65
N GLU A 44 -16.22 36.50 -9.47
CA GLU A 44 -16.29 36.66 -10.93
C GLU A 44 -16.19 35.44 -11.87
N ALA A 45 -17.33 35.21 -12.54
CA ALA A 45 -17.55 34.23 -13.59
C ALA A 45 -17.03 34.70 -14.96
N SER A 46 -16.34 33.81 -15.67
CA SER A 46 -16.16 33.85 -17.12
C SER A 46 -16.99 32.73 -17.74
N SER A 47 -17.86 33.11 -18.66
CA SER A 47 -18.93 32.31 -19.23
C SER A 47 -18.43 31.25 -20.23
N THR A 48 -18.48 30.00 -19.82
CA THR A 48 -18.80 28.84 -20.67
C THR A 48 -19.85 28.03 -19.92
N SER A 49 -20.81 27.43 -20.63
CA SER A 49 -21.96 26.77 -20.00
C SER A 49 -21.50 25.65 -19.05
N ALA A 50 -21.48 25.96 -17.75
CA ALA A 50 -21.18 25.01 -16.70
C ALA A 50 -22.33 24.01 -16.62
N THR A 51 -22.22 22.89 -17.32
CA THR A 51 -22.78 21.66 -16.82
C THR A 51 -22.15 21.44 -15.45
N ASN A 52 -22.95 21.45 -14.38
CA ASN A 52 -22.59 20.97 -13.04
C ASN A 52 -22.32 19.45 -13.07
N SER A 53 -21.57 18.97 -14.05
CA SER A 53 -21.21 17.57 -14.17
C SER A 53 -20.02 17.34 -13.25
N LYS A 54 -20.14 16.34 -12.39
CA LYS A 54 -19.01 15.81 -11.63
C LYS A 54 -18.09 14.95 -12.50
N ASP A 55 -18.53 14.64 -13.72
CA ASP A 55 -17.74 13.96 -14.74
C ASP A 55 -16.66 14.89 -15.28
N CYS A 56 -15.59 14.30 -15.79
CA CYS A 56 -14.43 15.01 -16.30
C CYS A 56 -14.33 14.88 -17.82
N GLU A 57 -13.83 15.94 -18.45
CA GLU A 57 -13.49 15.97 -19.88
C GLU A 57 -11.98 16.24 -19.99
N VAL A 58 -11.22 15.30 -20.57
CA VAL A 58 -9.76 15.45 -20.71
C VAL A 58 -9.31 14.90 -22.06
N ASN A 59 -8.69 15.76 -22.88
CA ASN A 59 -8.18 15.41 -24.21
C ASN A 59 -9.17 14.61 -25.10
N GLY A 60 -10.46 14.97 -25.04
CA GLY A 60 -11.53 14.31 -25.81
C GLY A 60 -12.05 12.99 -25.23
N VAL A 61 -11.64 12.65 -24.01
CA VAL A 61 -12.16 11.53 -23.21
C VAL A 61 -13.10 12.06 -22.13
N THR A 62 -14.32 11.52 -22.09
CA THR A 62 -15.27 11.74 -20.99
C THR A 62 -15.10 10.65 -19.94
N LEU A 63 -14.88 11.04 -18.70
CA LEU A 63 -14.73 10.14 -17.55
C LEU A 63 -15.83 10.41 -16.54
N ARG A 64 -16.53 9.35 -16.09
CA ARG A 64 -17.51 9.49 -15.00
C ARG A 64 -16.82 9.99 -13.73
N HIS A 65 -17.52 10.78 -12.94
CA HIS A 65 -17.16 11.02 -11.55
C HIS A 65 -16.77 9.72 -10.82
N ARG A 66 -15.68 9.76 -10.04
CA ARG A 66 -15.14 8.63 -9.27
C ARG A 66 -14.80 7.44 -10.19
N SER A 67 -14.15 7.74 -11.31
CA SER A 67 -13.60 6.72 -12.20
C SER A 67 -12.08 6.77 -12.24
N MET A 68 -11.49 5.59 -12.41
CA MET A 68 -10.07 5.39 -12.61
C MET A 68 -9.88 4.36 -13.72
N LYS A 69 -9.27 4.74 -14.84
CA LYS A 69 -9.09 3.88 -16.01
C LYS A 69 -7.62 3.77 -16.37
N TYR A 70 -7.14 2.55 -16.52
CA TYR A 70 -5.80 2.32 -17.05
C TYR A 70 -5.75 2.68 -18.53
N TYR A 71 -4.63 3.25 -18.98
CA TYR A 71 -4.35 3.52 -20.40
C TYR A 71 -2.98 2.95 -20.84
N GLY A 72 -2.42 2.10 -20.01
CA GLY A 72 -1.18 1.34 -20.19
C GLY A 72 -0.89 0.52 -18.95
N GLU A 73 0.17 -0.31 -19.01
CA GLU A 73 0.55 -1.25 -17.95
C GLU A 73 0.64 -0.60 -16.57
N ASP A 74 1.41 0.48 -16.46
CA ASP A 74 1.68 1.20 -15.21
C ASP A 74 1.12 2.63 -15.25
N SER A 75 0.01 2.87 -15.96
CA SER A 75 -0.53 4.23 -16.10
C SER A 75 -2.04 4.30 -16.11
N TYR A 76 -2.59 5.29 -15.40
CA TYR A 76 -4.04 5.47 -15.26
C TYR A 76 -4.46 6.94 -15.28
N VAL A 77 -5.70 7.16 -15.70
CA VAL A 77 -6.40 8.44 -15.59
C VAL A 77 -7.47 8.34 -14.51
N ALA A 78 -7.57 9.35 -13.67
CA ALA A 78 -8.56 9.43 -12.60
C ALA A 78 -9.47 10.64 -12.81
N CYS A 79 -10.70 10.57 -12.29
CA CYS A 79 -11.67 11.65 -12.29
C CYS A 79 -12.42 11.74 -10.95
N SER A 80 -12.38 12.90 -10.30
CA SER A 80 -13.28 13.27 -9.19
C SER A 80 -13.69 14.73 -9.33
N ASN A 81 -14.96 15.02 -9.04
CA ASN A 81 -15.54 16.37 -9.05
C ASN A 81 -15.10 17.27 -10.22
N GLY A 82 -15.14 16.74 -11.45
CA GLY A 82 -14.76 17.46 -12.67
C GLY A 82 -13.26 17.70 -12.84
N GLN A 83 -12.41 17.16 -11.96
CA GLN A 83 -10.96 17.22 -12.03
C GLN A 83 -10.40 15.87 -12.46
N ALA A 84 -9.75 15.84 -13.62
CA ALA A 84 -9.04 14.68 -14.11
C ALA A 84 -7.51 14.87 -14.05
N GLY A 85 -6.80 13.78 -13.78
CA GLY A 85 -5.35 13.70 -13.81
C GLY A 85 -4.89 12.37 -14.39
N CYS A 86 -3.71 12.37 -15.03
CA CYS A 86 -3.05 11.16 -15.50
C CYS A 86 -1.82 10.88 -14.65
N TYR A 87 -1.54 9.60 -14.41
CA TYR A 87 -0.59 9.16 -13.40
C TYR A 87 0.22 7.97 -13.91
N LEU A 88 1.51 7.93 -13.56
CA LEU A 88 2.42 6.83 -13.80
C LEU A 88 2.74 6.14 -12.46
N ILE A 89 2.49 4.85 -12.38
CA ILE A 89 2.83 4.02 -11.22
C ILE A 89 4.31 3.67 -11.30
N GLU A 90 5.05 4.03 -10.27
CA GLU A 90 6.47 3.71 -10.15
C GLU A 90 6.64 2.73 -8.99
N ARG A 91 7.23 1.56 -9.24
CA ARG A 91 7.28 0.43 -8.27
C ARG A 91 7.97 0.75 -6.94
N VAL A 92 8.67 1.88 -6.84
CA VAL A 92 9.44 2.29 -5.67
C VAL A 92 8.75 3.36 -4.82
N HIS A 93 7.56 3.82 -5.23
CA HIS A 93 6.86 4.94 -4.59
C HIS A 93 5.48 4.53 -4.05
N ASP A 94 5.08 5.18 -2.96
CA ASP A 94 3.76 5.05 -2.34
C ASP A 94 2.67 5.83 -3.09
N LYS A 95 3.06 6.64 -4.08
CA LYS A 95 2.18 7.45 -4.92
C LYS A 95 2.60 7.38 -6.38
N ALA A 96 1.62 7.45 -7.27
CA ALA A 96 1.86 7.58 -8.69
C ALA A 96 2.25 9.02 -9.05
N THR A 97 3.22 9.17 -9.94
CA THR A 97 3.67 10.47 -10.42
C THR A 97 2.65 11.05 -11.39
N GLN A 98 2.16 12.26 -11.10
CA GLN A 98 1.24 12.96 -12.01
C GLN A 98 1.98 13.37 -13.29
N VAL A 99 1.41 13.02 -14.44
CA VAL A 99 1.96 13.28 -15.78
C VAL A 99 0.91 13.95 -16.68
N ALA A 100 1.37 14.52 -17.79
CA ALA A 100 0.46 15.03 -18.80
C ALA A 100 -0.36 13.89 -19.43
N CYS A 101 -1.67 14.08 -19.56
CA CYS A 101 -2.52 13.09 -20.21
C CYS A 101 -2.18 12.96 -21.71
N PRO A 102 -2.23 11.73 -22.28
CA PRO A 102 -2.05 11.52 -23.71
C PRO A 102 -3.03 12.38 -24.53
N THR A 103 -2.54 13.04 -25.58
CA THR A 103 -3.36 13.85 -26.49
C THR A 103 -3.91 13.05 -27.66
N ASP A 104 -3.15 12.04 -28.11
CA ASP A 104 -3.47 11.25 -29.29
C ASP A 104 -3.92 9.83 -28.91
N ASN A 105 -5.01 9.38 -29.52
CA ASN A 105 -5.60 8.05 -29.34
C ASN A 105 -5.90 7.70 -27.87
N PHE A 106 -6.23 8.69 -27.04
CA PHE A 106 -6.33 8.48 -25.59
C PHE A 106 -7.49 7.54 -25.21
N GLN A 107 -8.69 7.74 -25.78
CA GLN A 107 -9.82 6.83 -25.59
C GLN A 107 -9.46 5.40 -26.03
N GLN A 108 -8.82 5.26 -27.19
CA GLN A 108 -8.41 3.97 -27.72
C GLN A 108 -7.46 3.23 -26.75
N ARG A 109 -6.48 3.93 -26.17
CA ARG A 109 -5.57 3.34 -25.17
C ARG A 109 -6.32 2.84 -23.94
N ILE A 110 -7.31 3.59 -23.46
CA ILE A 110 -8.15 3.19 -22.34
C ILE A 110 -8.96 1.94 -22.70
N ASP A 111 -9.55 1.91 -23.88
CA ASP A 111 -10.39 0.79 -24.34
C ASP A 111 -9.55 -0.49 -24.52
N GLU A 112 -8.37 -0.38 -25.13
CA GLU A 112 -7.42 -1.48 -25.32
C GLU A 112 -6.95 -2.06 -23.98
N GLU A 113 -6.54 -1.21 -23.04
CA GLU A 113 -6.06 -1.64 -21.72
C GLU A 113 -7.19 -2.24 -20.87
N THR A 114 -8.40 -1.69 -20.96
CA THR A 114 -9.59 -2.24 -20.31
C THR A 114 -9.90 -3.63 -20.83
N ALA A 115 -9.92 -3.81 -22.16
CA ALA A 115 -10.17 -5.11 -22.78
C ALA A 115 -9.09 -6.15 -22.43
N TYR A 116 -7.82 -5.74 -22.39
CA TYR A 116 -6.72 -6.60 -21.97
C TYR A 116 -6.89 -7.08 -20.52
N ARG A 117 -7.18 -6.18 -19.58
CA ARG A 117 -7.38 -6.53 -18.16
C ARG A 117 -8.58 -7.43 -17.94
N GLU A 118 -9.69 -7.19 -18.63
CA GLU A 118 -10.88 -8.05 -18.58
C GLU A 118 -10.59 -9.47 -19.12
N HIS A 119 -9.78 -9.58 -20.18
CA HIS A 119 -9.34 -10.88 -20.71
C HIS A 119 -8.45 -11.62 -19.71
N GLU A 120 -7.46 -10.94 -19.12
CA GLU A 120 -6.58 -11.51 -18.09
C GLU A 120 -7.36 -11.98 -16.86
N HIS A 121 -8.36 -11.22 -16.42
CA HIS A 121 -9.21 -11.61 -15.28
C HIS A 121 -9.98 -12.91 -15.57
N LYS A 122 -10.63 -13.00 -16.74
CA LYS A 122 -11.38 -14.21 -17.14
C LYS A 122 -10.48 -15.44 -17.22
N ASN A 123 -9.25 -15.29 -17.73
CA ASN A 123 -8.30 -16.39 -17.80
C ASN A 123 -7.89 -16.88 -16.40
N LYS A 124 -7.69 -15.96 -15.46
CA LYS A 124 -7.37 -16.31 -14.06
C LYS A 124 -8.53 -17.02 -13.36
N GLU A 125 -9.77 -16.56 -13.57
CA GLU A 125 -10.97 -17.24 -13.02
C GLU A 125 -11.16 -18.64 -13.59
N GLN A 126 -10.90 -18.84 -14.89
CA GLN A 126 -10.95 -20.16 -15.53
C GLN A 126 -9.84 -21.08 -15.02
N ALA A 127 -8.62 -20.56 -14.84
CA ALA A 127 -7.52 -21.33 -14.25
C ALA A 127 -7.80 -21.74 -12.79
N ALA A 128 -8.44 -20.86 -12.00
CA ALA A 128 -8.79 -21.14 -10.60
C ALA A 128 -10.01 -22.08 -10.43
N SER A 129 -10.74 -22.38 -11.52
CA SER A 129 -11.89 -23.30 -11.53
C SER A 129 -11.62 -24.59 -12.30
N GLY A 130 -10.41 -24.76 -12.88
CA GLY A 130 -10.05 -25.88 -13.73
C GLY A 130 -9.39 -27.08 -13.04
N ASP A 131 -9.28 -27.11 -11.71
CA ASP A 131 -8.83 -28.30 -10.98
C ASP A 131 -10.02 -29.22 -10.65
N ASN A 132 -10.14 -30.28 -11.49
CA ASN A 132 -10.91 -31.52 -11.37
C ASN A 132 -12.44 -31.49 -11.58
N ASP A 133 -12.84 -31.63 -12.86
CA ASP A 133 -13.98 -32.51 -13.20
C ASP A 133 -13.47 -33.95 -13.22
N ASP A 134 -13.66 -34.68 -12.12
CA ASP A 134 -14.16 -36.07 -12.10
C ASP A 134 -14.30 -36.55 -10.65
N ASP A 135 -15.52 -37.00 -10.34
CA ASP A 135 -16.00 -37.75 -9.17
C ASP A 135 -16.48 -36.99 -7.91
N ASP A 136 -17.82 -36.93 -7.86
CA ASP A 136 -18.73 -37.05 -6.71
C ASP A 136 -18.88 -35.91 -5.67
N GLU A 137 -20.16 -35.59 -5.45
CA GLU A 137 -20.73 -34.63 -4.52
C GLU A 137 -20.23 -34.78 -3.07
N GLU A 138 -19.20 -34.04 -2.68
CA GLU A 138 -19.04 -33.57 -1.29
C GLU A 138 -18.64 -32.09 -1.27
N GLU A 139 -19.44 -31.32 -0.53
CA GLU A 139 -19.29 -29.90 -0.25
C GLU A 139 -18.03 -29.69 0.62
N ASP A 140 -16.82 -29.79 0.04
CA ASP A 140 -15.58 -29.61 0.80
C ASP A 140 -15.16 -28.13 0.88
N GLY A 141 -15.13 -27.65 2.12
CA GLY A 141 -14.80 -26.31 2.51
C GLY A 141 -13.30 -26.04 2.43
N HIS A 142 -12.78 -25.83 1.22
CA HIS A 142 -11.54 -25.11 1.05
C HIS A 142 -11.72 -23.70 1.61
N ARG A 143 -11.26 -23.48 2.86
CA ARG A 143 -11.04 -22.14 3.41
C ARG A 143 -10.10 -21.43 2.45
N ARG A 144 -10.57 -20.29 1.95
CA ARG A 144 -9.84 -19.44 1.03
C ARG A 144 -9.37 -18.22 1.86
N LEU A 145 -8.26 -17.58 1.47
CA LEU A 145 -7.47 -16.62 2.27
C LEU A 145 -7.93 -15.15 2.16
N SER A 146 -7.86 -14.41 3.28
CA SER A 146 -8.36 -13.02 3.42
C SER A 146 -7.40 -11.90 3.04
N LEU A 147 -6.11 -12.16 2.82
CA LEU A 147 -5.15 -11.06 2.66
C LEU A 147 -3.96 -11.38 1.77
N VAL A 148 -3.83 -12.62 1.32
CA VAL A 148 -2.56 -13.11 0.80
C VAL A 148 -2.64 -13.25 -0.72
N VAL A 149 -1.50 -13.04 -1.38
CA VAL A 149 -1.23 -13.58 -2.71
C VAL A 149 -1.75 -15.03 -2.83
N VAL A 150 -2.87 -15.21 -3.55
CA VAL A 150 -3.44 -16.51 -3.92
C VAL A 150 -2.60 -17.22 -5.01
N ALA A 151 -1.62 -16.55 -5.62
CA ALA A 151 -0.63 -17.22 -6.45
C ALA A 151 0.40 -17.93 -5.55
N THR A 152 0.45 -19.25 -5.61
CA THR A 152 1.40 -20.15 -4.93
C THR A 152 2.89 -19.90 -5.27
N GLN A 153 3.22 -18.84 -6.01
CA GLN A 153 4.56 -18.50 -6.48
C GLN A 153 5.26 -17.40 -5.68
N ARG A 154 4.62 -16.83 -4.65
CA ARG A 154 5.22 -15.76 -3.82
C ARG A 154 5.18 -16.05 -2.33
N ILE A 155 5.25 -17.32 -1.97
CA ILE A 155 5.28 -17.79 -0.57
C ILE A 155 6.69 -18.29 -0.28
N TRP A 156 7.24 -17.97 0.89
CA TRP A 156 8.55 -18.47 1.28
C TRP A 156 8.50 -19.98 1.58
N ASP A 157 9.35 -20.75 0.91
CA ASP A 157 9.46 -22.19 1.14
C ASP A 157 9.79 -22.51 2.60
N ASP A 158 9.22 -23.61 3.09
CA ASP A 158 9.38 -24.13 4.46
C ASP A 158 9.04 -23.13 5.58
N SER A 159 8.32 -22.06 5.27
CA SER A 159 8.01 -20.95 6.19
C SER A 159 9.25 -20.23 6.71
N VAL A 160 10.35 -20.23 5.95
CA VAL A 160 11.61 -19.59 6.36
C VAL A 160 11.91 -18.37 5.49
N VAL A 161 12.02 -17.22 6.13
CA VAL A 161 12.46 -15.97 5.51
C VAL A 161 13.96 -15.79 5.79
N CYS A 162 14.76 -15.80 4.74
CA CYS A 162 16.14 -15.38 4.83
C CYS A 162 16.21 -13.86 4.80
N TYR A 163 17.11 -13.28 5.59
CA TYR A 163 17.27 -11.84 5.62
C TYR A 163 18.70 -11.40 5.84
N GLN A 164 18.96 -10.14 5.54
CA GLN A 164 20.16 -9.46 6.01
C GLN A 164 19.83 -8.02 6.41
N LEU A 165 20.71 -7.42 7.21
CA LEU A 165 20.68 -5.99 7.47
C LEU A 165 21.74 -5.36 6.56
N ASN A 166 21.30 -4.54 5.61
CA ASN A 166 22.18 -3.93 4.62
C ASN A 166 23.33 -3.14 5.28
N GLU A 167 24.57 -3.41 4.85
CA GLU A 167 25.77 -2.79 5.44
C GLU A 167 26.08 -1.40 4.86
N ASP A 168 25.64 -1.11 3.63
CA ASP A 168 25.89 0.18 2.97
C ASP A 168 25.17 1.32 3.68
N TYR A 169 24.01 1.01 4.27
CA TYR A 169 23.22 1.95 5.07
C TYR A 169 22.78 1.30 6.38
N PRO A 170 23.66 1.31 7.40
CA PRO A 170 23.44 0.52 8.60
C PRO A 170 22.38 1.15 9.51
N PHE A 171 21.50 0.30 10.03
CA PHE A 171 20.68 0.60 11.19
C PHE A 171 21.55 0.79 12.45
N ASN A 172 21.13 1.68 13.35
CA ASN A 172 21.72 1.76 14.69
C ASN A 172 21.27 0.56 15.56
N SER A 173 21.94 0.32 16.69
CA SER A 173 21.64 -0.84 17.55
C SER A 173 20.18 -0.93 17.98
N THR A 174 19.56 0.20 18.32
CA THR A 174 18.16 0.26 18.75
C THR A 174 17.19 -0.07 17.60
N GLN A 175 17.43 0.44 16.40
CA GLN A 175 16.64 0.09 15.21
C GLN A 175 16.73 -1.41 14.89
N LYS A 176 17.92 -2.02 15.04
CA LYS A 176 18.09 -3.46 14.89
C LYS A 176 17.26 -4.24 15.90
N GLU A 177 17.26 -3.81 17.17
CA GLU A 177 16.42 -4.42 18.21
C GLU A 177 14.92 -4.35 17.86
N TYR A 178 14.45 -3.23 17.32
CA TYR A 178 13.05 -3.09 16.88
C TYR A 178 12.70 -3.98 15.68
N ILE A 179 13.61 -4.14 14.71
CA ILE A 179 13.42 -5.08 13.60
C ILE A 179 13.32 -6.51 14.14
N TYR A 180 14.21 -6.89 15.07
CA TYR A 180 14.19 -8.22 15.69
C TYR A 180 12.94 -8.45 16.55
N GLU A 181 12.45 -7.42 17.24
CA GLU A 181 11.19 -7.50 17.98
C GLU A 181 10.01 -7.72 17.02
N ALA A 182 9.95 -7.01 15.89
CA ALA A 182 8.94 -7.23 14.86
C ALA A 182 8.96 -8.68 14.32
N MET A 183 10.14 -9.20 13.97
CA MET A 183 10.31 -10.60 13.55
C MET A 183 9.84 -11.58 14.63
N SER A 184 10.14 -11.29 15.90
CA SER A 184 9.78 -12.14 17.03
C SER A 184 8.25 -12.25 17.19
N LYS A 185 7.48 -11.19 16.90
CA LYS A 185 5.99 -11.26 16.92
C LYS A 185 5.44 -12.32 15.99
N TYR A 186 6.04 -12.46 14.81
CA TYR A 186 5.69 -13.53 13.87
C TYR A 186 6.16 -14.90 14.37
N GLU A 187 7.41 -15.07 14.83
CA GLU A 187 7.86 -16.39 15.33
C GLU A 187 7.04 -16.88 16.53
N GLU A 188 6.65 -15.98 17.44
CA GLU A 188 5.89 -16.30 18.65
C GLU A 188 4.47 -16.80 18.38
N SER A 189 3.85 -16.33 17.29
CA SER A 189 2.41 -16.51 17.03
C SER A 189 2.11 -17.31 15.78
N THR A 190 3.15 -17.68 15.01
CA THR A 190 3.00 -18.35 13.71
C THR A 190 4.09 -19.39 13.47
N ASN A 191 4.04 -20.06 12.32
CA ASN A 191 5.09 -20.99 11.87
C ASN A 191 6.24 -20.32 11.12
N VAL A 192 6.14 -19.03 10.81
CA VAL A 192 7.20 -18.28 10.11
C VAL A 192 8.47 -18.24 10.94
N ARG A 193 9.62 -18.40 10.30
CA ARG A 193 10.94 -18.34 10.93
C ARG A 193 11.89 -17.45 10.16
N PHE A 194 12.85 -16.85 10.86
CA PHE A 194 13.81 -15.93 10.26
C PHE A 194 15.26 -16.40 10.47
N VAL A 195 16.07 -16.33 9.43
CA VAL A 195 17.49 -16.66 9.48
C VAL A 195 18.32 -15.67 8.67
N THR A 196 19.49 -15.29 9.19
CA THR A 196 20.40 -14.42 8.44
C THR A 196 20.97 -15.17 7.22
N THR A 197 21.21 -14.49 6.10
CA THR A 197 21.90 -15.08 4.94
C THR A 197 23.25 -15.68 5.34
N ALA A 198 24.01 -14.97 6.19
CA ALA A 198 25.27 -15.46 6.74
C ALA A 198 25.14 -16.77 7.53
N THR A 199 24.09 -16.93 8.35
CA THR A 199 23.82 -18.19 9.08
C THR A 199 23.34 -19.28 8.13
N CYS A 200 22.46 -18.95 7.18
CA CYS A 200 21.96 -19.87 6.17
C CYS A 200 23.12 -20.48 5.36
N GLU A 201 24.05 -19.66 4.88
CA GLU A 201 25.24 -20.10 4.14
C GLU A 201 26.18 -20.93 5.02
N LYS A 202 26.50 -20.43 6.22
CA LYS A 202 27.42 -21.09 7.17
C LYS A 202 26.94 -22.48 7.58
N GLU A 203 25.63 -22.66 7.76
CA GLU A 203 25.02 -23.94 8.11
C GLU A 203 24.65 -24.77 6.88
N SER A 204 24.87 -24.25 5.67
CA SER A 204 24.51 -24.90 4.40
C SER A 204 23.04 -25.34 4.36
N MET A 205 22.16 -24.43 4.77
CA MET A 205 20.71 -24.66 4.80
C MET A 205 20.13 -24.64 3.38
N THR A 206 19.04 -25.35 3.16
CA THR A 206 18.34 -25.40 1.86
C THR A 206 17.20 -24.41 1.73
N TYR A 207 16.91 -23.65 2.80
CA TYR A 207 15.82 -22.68 2.84
C TYR A 207 16.07 -21.48 1.92
N CYS A 208 15.00 -20.80 1.52
CA CYS A 208 15.05 -19.58 0.71
C CYS A 208 15.81 -19.76 -0.62
N ASP A 209 15.58 -20.91 -1.27
CA ASP A 209 16.34 -21.38 -2.43
C ASP A 209 17.86 -21.44 -2.15
N SER A 210 18.25 -22.18 -1.11
CA SER A 210 19.65 -22.27 -0.66
C SER A 210 20.30 -20.91 -0.43
N CYS A 211 19.58 -20.04 0.30
CA CYS A 211 19.97 -18.67 0.63
C CYS A 211 20.06 -17.72 -0.58
N ALA A 212 19.57 -18.12 -1.77
CA ALA A 212 19.62 -17.29 -2.97
C ALA A 212 18.65 -16.12 -2.91
N ASN A 213 17.55 -16.24 -2.17
CA ASN A 213 16.54 -15.19 -2.01
C ASN A 213 16.47 -14.72 -0.57
N TRP A 214 16.39 -13.40 -0.35
CA TRP A 214 16.33 -12.84 1.00
C TRP A 214 15.73 -11.44 1.03
N VAL A 215 15.18 -11.08 2.19
CA VAL A 215 14.78 -9.71 2.50
C VAL A 215 16.02 -8.90 2.89
N ASP A 216 16.35 -7.89 2.10
CA ASP A 216 17.42 -6.93 2.38
C ASP A 216 16.85 -5.72 3.13
N PHE A 217 16.92 -5.75 4.46
CA PHE A 217 16.49 -4.63 5.30
C PHE A 217 17.45 -3.47 5.09
N LYS A 218 16.94 -2.34 4.63
CA LYS A 218 17.74 -1.16 4.30
C LYS A 218 17.24 0.07 5.04
N HIS A 219 18.16 0.79 5.68
CA HIS A 219 17.88 2.12 6.20
C HIS A 219 18.13 3.14 5.08
N PRO A 220 17.10 3.73 4.45
CA PRO A 220 17.34 4.69 3.37
C PRO A 220 18.08 5.94 3.89
N SER A 221 19.07 6.44 3.13
CA SER A 221 19.84 7.64 3.49
C SER A 221 19.06 8.96 3.40
N SER A 222 17.94 8.94 2.68
CA SER A 222 17.04 10.06 2.49
C SER A 222 15.64 9.52 2.18
N GLY A 223 14.63 10.37 2.36
CA GLY A 223 13.24 9.96 2.25
C GLY A 223 12.69 9.47 3.58
N ARG A 224 11.42 9.07 3.56
CA ARG A 224 10.73 8.62 4.76
C ARG A 224 10.14 7.23 4.57
N ASP A 225 10.46 6.52 3.51
CA ASP A 225 9.62 5.41 3.07
C ASP A 225 9.76 4.19 3.99
N CYS A 226 8.61 3.58 4.29
CA CYS A 226 8.50 2.23 4.80
C CYS A 226 7.82 1.46 3.66
N ASN A 227 8.49 0.46 3.11
CA ASN A 227 7.92 -0.37 2.06
C ASN A 227 8.59 -1.75 2.00
N SER A 228 7.87 -2.72 1.45
CA SER A 228 8.38 -4.04 1.12
C SER A 228 7.72 -4.59 -0.13
N SER A 229 8.37 -5.57 -0.75
CA SER A 229 7.75 -6.40 -1.77
C SER A 229 6.73 -7.34 -1.15
N ILE A 230 5.70 -7.69 -1.92
CA ILE A 230 4.65 -8.61 -1.46
C ILE A 230 5.07 -10.05 -1.79
N GLY A 231 5.37 -10.83 -0.75
CA GLY A 231 5.86 -12.21 -0.86
C GLY A 231 7.34 -12.30 -1.27
N ILE A 232 7.80 -13.53 -1.54
CA ILE A 232 9.12 -13.77 -2.16
C ILE A 232 9.10 -13.33 -3.64
N THR A 233 10.19 -12.74 -4.12
CA THR A 233 10.31 -12.25 -5.51
C THR A 233 11.07 -13.18 -6.46
N ASP A 234 11.80 -14.19 -5.96
CA ASP A 234 12.69 -15.07 -6.73
C ASP A 234 13.75 -14.33 -7.58
N GLU A 235 14.07 -13.10 -7.20
CA GLU A 235 15.03 -12.21 -7.90
C GLU A 235 16.30 -11.97 -7.06
N GLY A 236 16.48 -12.71 -5.97
CA GLY A 236 17.56 -12.55 -5.02
C GLY A 236 17.22 -11.59 -3.88
N ALA A 237 17.95 -10.49 -3.78
CA ALA A 237 17.73 -9.48 -2.76
C ALA A 237 16.43 -8.71 -3.03
N GLN A 238 15.44 -8.81 -2.15
CA GLN A 238 14.27 -7.91 -2.16
C GLN A 238 14.43 -6.84 -1.08
N THR A 239 14.56 -5.59 -1.50
CA THR A 239 14.75 -4.47 -0.55
C THR A 239 13.48 -4.22 0.27
N MET A 240 13.65 -4.11 1.59
CA MET A 240 12.66 -3.54 2.50
C MET A 240 13.23 -2.25 3.08
N ASN A 241 12.63 -1.12 2.73
CA ASN A 241 13.07 0.17 3.26
C ASN A 241 12.41 0.42 4.62
N LEU A 242 13.21 0.77 5.62
CA LEU A 242 12.75 1.20 6.93
C LEU A 242 13.47 2.50 7.32
N ALA A 243 12.91 3.65 6.95
CA ALA A 243 13.40 4.96 7.39
C ALA A 243 13.24 5.18 8.90
N ASP A 244 13.87 6.23 9.45
CA ASP A 244 13.76 6.59 10.87
C ASP A 244 12.30 6.67 11.35
N ARG A 245 11.39 7.26 10.55
CA ARG A 245 9.96 7.36 10.89
C ARG A 245 9.24 6.02 11.07
N CYS A 246 9.80 4.94 10.53
CA CYS A 246 9.24 3.60 10.68
C CYS A 246 9.38 3.10 12.13
N PHE A 247 10.28 3.69 12.90
CA PHE A 247 10.56 3.35 14.30
C PHE A 247 10.05 4.41 15.31
N GLU A 248 9.50 5.52 14.82
CA GLU A 248 8.91 6.57 15.64
C GLU A 248 7.50 6.18 16.12
N VAL A 249 7.13 6.59 17.34
CA VAL A 249 5.77 6.48 17.88
C VAL A 249 5.13 7.87 17.81
N ASP A 250 4.34 8.09 16.77
CA ASP A 250 3.68 9.36 16.44
C ASP A 250 2.19 9.41 16.82
N ASP A 251 1.60 8.27 17.21
CA ASP A 251 0.25 8.16 17.78
C ASP A 251 0.12 6.95 18.76
N ASP A 252 -1.01 6.87 19.47
CA ASP A 252 -1.29 5.82 20.45
C ASP A 252 -1.55 4.44 19.80
N LEU A 253 -1.64 4.37 18.48
CA LEU A 253 -1.91 3.15 17.71
C LEU A 253 -0.62 2.49 17.23
N LYS A 254 0.55 3.02 17.56
CA LYS A 254 1.82 2.56 17.00
C LYS A 254 2.85 2.21 18.07
N THR A 255 3.58 1.13 17.83
CA THR A 255 4.77 0.78 18.61
C THR A 255 6.04 1.03 17.78
N VAL A 256 7.19 1.06 18.45
CA VAL A 256 8.51 1.27 17.83
C VAL A 256 8.88 0.20 16.78
N TYR A 257 8.27 -0.98 16.84
CA TYR A 257 8.45 -2.08 15.89
C TYR A 257 7.27 -2.21 14.91
N GLY A 258 6.19 -1.45 15.11
CA GLY A 258 4.91 -1.63 14.44
C GLY A 258 4.95 -1.50 12.92
N SER A 259 5.68 -0.50 12.41
CA SER A 259 5.84 -0.35 10.95
C SER A 259 6.69 -1.48 10.37
N ALA A 260 7.76 -1.89 11.05
CA ALA A 260 8.56 -3.04 10.59
C ALA A 260 7.74 -4.33 10.58
N MET A 261 6.84 -4.53 11.56
CA MET A 261 5.91 -5.67 11.59
C MET A 261 4.94 -5.65 10.40
N HIS A 262 4.45 -4.48 10.01
CA HIS A 262 3.63 -4.30 8.80
C HIS A 262 4.42 -4.65 7.52
N GLU A 263 5.61 -4.09 7.35
CA GLU A 263 6.44 -4.38 6.17
C GLU A 263 6.85 -5.85 6.07
N ILE A 264 7.12 -6.51 7.21
CA ILE A 264 7.35 -7.96 7.25
C ILE A 264 6.09 -8.71 6.78
N GLY A 265 4.89 -8.25 7.13
CA GLY A 265 3.62 -8.82 6.65
C GLY A 265 3.52 -8.78 5.12
N HIS A 266 3.92 -7.68 4.49
CA HIS A 266 4.07 -7.62 3.03
C HIS A 266 5.06 -8.66 2.53
N SER A 267 6.26 -8.75 3.09
CA SER A 267 7.26 -9.75 2.66
C SER A 267 6.76 -11.20 2.79
N LEU A 268 5.81 -11.46 3.68
CA LEU A 268 5.16 -12.76 3.87
C LEU A 268 3.99 -13.03 2.91
N GLY A 269 3.62 -12.05 2.10
CA GLY A 269 2.60 -12.16 1.07
C GLY A 269 1.29 -11.42 1.37
N MET A 270 1.21 -10.66 2.45
CA MET A 270 -0.02 -9.93 2.81
C MET A 270 -0.16 -8.63 2.00
N TYR A 271 -1.33 -8.42 1.42
CA TYR A 271 -1.78 -7.14 0.89
C TYR A 271 -2.31 -6.25 2.00
N HIS A 272 -2.56 -4.97 1.69
CA HIS A 272 -3.28 -4.12 2.63
C HIS A 272 -4.72 -4.61 2.80
N GLU A 273 -5.20 -4.58 4.04
CA GLU A 273 -6.55 -5.03 4.36
C GLU A 273 -7.60 -4.26 3.58
N HIS A 274 -7.47 -2.94 3.42
CA HIS A 274 -8.44 -2.14 2.68
C HIS A 274 -8.56 -2.51 1.19
N GLN A 275 -7.69 -3.37 0.66
CA GLN A 275 -7.79 -3.90 -0.72
C GLN A 275 -8.64 -5.17 -0.79
N HIS A 276 -9.14 -5.67 0.33
CA HIS A 276 -9.98 -6.86 0.43
C HIS A 276 -11.31 -6.69 -0.34
N PRO A 277 -11.78 -7.69 -1.11
CA PRO A 277 -13.00 -7.56 -1.92
C PRO A 277 -14.29 -7.45 -1.12
N LYS A 278 -14.34 -8.07 0.06
CA LYS A 278 -15.44 -7.92 1.04
C LYS A 278 -15.27 -6.73 2.01
N ARG A 279 -14.46 -5.73 1.65
CA ARG A 279 -14.27 -4.52 2.47
C ARG A 279 -15.60 -3.89 2.85
N THR A 280 -15.77 -3.58 4.14
CA THR A 280 -17.00 -2.99 4.69
C THR A 280 -16.84 -1.51 5.10
N ILE A 281 -15.67 -0.93 4.85
CA ILE A 281 -15.36 0.47 5.15
C ILE A 281 -15.69 1.39 3.96
N GLY A 282 -16.24 2.57 4.25
CA GLY A 282 -16.46 3.61 3.26
C GLY A 282 -15.18 4.39 2.98
N VAL A 283 -15.08 4.95 1.77
CA VAL A 283 -13.93 5.75 1.32
C VAL A 283 -14.41 7.09 0.79
N PHE A 284 -13.86 8.18 1.32
CA PHE A 284 -14.13 9.54 0.85
C PHE A 284 -13.27 9.85 -0.39
N TRP A 285 -13.54 9.19 -1.52
CA TRP A 285 -12.75 9.32 -2.75
C TRP A 285 -12.49 10.77 -3.19
N ASP A 286 -13.46 11.65 -3.00
CA ASP A 286 -13.38 13.07 -3.34
C ASP A 286 -12.38 13.87 -2.48
N ASP A 287 -12.07 13.37 -1.28
CA ASP A 287 -11.13 13.98 -0.34
C ASP A 287 -9.71 13.35 -0.47
N ILE A 288 -9.53 12.33 -1.32
CA ILE A 288 -8.28 11.57 -1.47
C ILE A 288 -7.53 12.01 -2.73
N ASP A 289 -6.23 12.23 -2.58
CA ASP A 289 -5.34 12.52 -3.71
C ASP A 289 -5.40 11.41 -4.76
N GLN A 290 -5.71 11.79 -6.00
CA GLN A 290 -5.86 10.85 -7.12
C GLN A 290 -4.59 10.04 -7.40
N SER A 291 -3.40 10.52 -7.01
CA SER A 291 -2.12 9.81 -7.17
C SER A 291 -2.00 8.50 -6.38
N ILE A 292 -2.81 8.31 -5.32
CA ILE A 292 -2.80 7.08 -4.51
C ILE A 292 -3.98 6.16 -4.79
N TRP A 293 -4.86 6.52 -5.73
CA TRP A 293 -6.09 5.78 -5.98
C TRP A 293 -5.83 4.34 -6.40
N SER A 294 -4.78 4.07 -7.17
CA SER A 294 -4.35 2.71 -7.52
C SER A 294 -4.07 1.84 -6.29
N GLU A 295 -3.45 2.40 -5.26
CA GLU A 295 -3.12 1.68 -4.01
C GLU A 295 -4.35 1.48 -3.11
N MET A 296 -5.40 2.25 -3.33
CA MET A 296 -6.66 2.19 -2.58
C MET A 296 -7.70 1.25 -3.24
N THR A 297 -7.41 0.75 -4.44
CA THR A 297 -8.29 -0.16 -5.18
C THR A 297 -8.39 -1.53 -4.54
N ILE A 298 -9.57 -2.13 -4.66
CA ILE A 298 -9.82 -3.52 -4.29
C ILE A 298 -9.04 -4.43 -5.23
N ARG A 299 -8.51 -5.54 -4.68
CA ARG A 299 -7.82 -6.59 -5.43
C ARG A 299 -8.62 -7.88 -5.34
N ASP A 300 -8.94 -8.47 -6.50
CA ASP A 300 -9.65 -9.74 -6.62
C ASP A 300 -8.80 -10.96 -6.23
N LEU A 301 -7.54 -10.74 -5.82
CA LEU A 301 -6.58 -11.78 -5.47
C LEU A 301 -6.68 -12.25 -4.02
N SER A 302 -7.39 -11.52 -3.17
CA SER A 302 -7.65 -11.92 -1.79
C SER A 302 -9.04 -12.55 -1.73
N VAL A 303 -9.16 -13.87 -1.82
CA VAL A 303 -10.46 -14.52 -1.79
C VAL A 303 -10.53 -15.40 -0.56
N GLY A 304 -11.16 -14.90 0.51
CA GLY A 304 -11.68 -15.65 1.64
C GLY A 304 -11.45 -14.94 2.98
N GLY A 305 -11.68 -15.58 4.13
CA GLY A 305 -11.80 -14.90 5.44
C GLY A 305 -12.81 -13.72 5.53
N PRO A 306 -13.03 -13.16 6.73
CA PRO A 306 -13.74 -11.90 6.95
C PRO A 306 -12.79 -10.70 6.91
N TYR A 307 -13.28 -9.56 6.41
CA TYR A 307 -12.56 -8.28 6.46
C TYR A 307 -12.19 -7.89 7.91
N ASP A 308 -10.91 -7.65 8.17
CA ASP A 308 -10.37 -7.41 9.51
C ASP A 308 -9.92 -5.96 9.73
N LEU A 309 -10.84 -5.13 10.23
CA LEU A 309 -10.59 -3.73 10.57
C LEU A 309 -9.43 -3.53 11.58
N ASP A 310 -9.09 -4.56 12.35
CA ASP A 310 -8.02 -4.53 13.35
C ASP A 310 -6.68 -5.03 12.80
N SER A 311 -6.62 -5.45 11.54
CA SER A 311 -5.41 -5.91 10.87
C SER A 311 -4.29 -4.88 10.94
N VAL A 312 -3.07 -5.35 11.26
CA VAL A 312 -1.85 -4.53 11.13
C VAL A 312 -1.65 -4.05 9.69
N MET A 313 -2.25 -4.74 8.71
CA MET A 313 -2.19 -4.42 7.28
C MET A 313 -3.23 -3.37 6.85
N HIS A 314 -4.13 -2.93 7.72
CA HIS A 314 -5.10 -1.89 7.40
C HIS A 314 -4.43 -0.50 7.40
N TYR A 315 -4.74 0.35 6.43
CA TYR A 315 -4.32 1.75 6.45
C TYR A 315 -5.08 2.57 7.50
N PRO A 316 -4.44 3.58 8.13
CA PRO A 316 -5.11 4.41 9.13
C PRO A 316 -6.16 5.33 8.49
N MET A 317 -7.04 5.89 9.33
CA MET A 317 -8.12 6.78 8.88
C MET A 317 -7.67 7.98 8.06
N THR A 318 -6.41 8.40 8.21
CA THR A 318 -5.83 9.54 7.50
C THR A 318 -5.86 9.37 6.00
N TYR A 319 -6.03 8.14 5.49
CA TYR A 319 -6.23 7.83 4.07
C TYR A 319 -7.68 7.98 3.58
N GLY A 320 -8.57 8.62 4.36
CA GLY A 320 -9.93 8.95 3.94
C GLY A 320 -10.94 7.83 4.16
N PHE A 321 -10.67 6.94 5.09
CA PHE A 321 -11.56 5.84 5.46
C PHE A 321 -12.66 6.26 6.45
N CYS A 322 -13.74 5.49 6.45
CA CYS A 322 -14.86 5.69 7.36
C CYS A 322 -15.55 4.37 7.72
N GLN A 323 -15.49 3.99 8.99
CA GLN A 323 -16.32 2.92 9.52
C GLN A 323 -17.71 3.51 9.84
N PRO A 324 -18.78 3.06 9.17
CA PRO A 324 -20.10 3.64 9.37
C PRO A 324 -20.75 3.17 10.68
N ASN A 325 -21.65 3.97 11.22
CA ASN A 325 -22.64 3.49 12.19
C ASN A 325 -23.69 2.65 11.47
N TYR A 326 -23.95 1.44 11.96
CA TYR A 326 -25.04 0.61 11.47
C TYR A 326 -26.33 0.87 12.26
N CYS A 327 -27.44 1.00 11.55
CA CYS A 327 -28.74 1.24 12.16
C CYS A 327 -29.17 0.04 12.99
N SER A 328 -29.65 0.31 14.20
CA SER A 328 -30.11 -0.69 15.17
C SER A 328 -31.29 -0.15 15.97
N GLY A 329 -31.84 -0.95 16.89
CA GLY A 329 -32.90 -0.47 17.79
C GLY A 329 -32.51 0.75 18.63
N SER A 330 -31.21 0.96 18.85
CA SER A 330 -30.66 2.07 19.65
C SER A 330 -30.03 3.18 18.81
N VAL A 331 -29.74 2.93 17.53
CA VAL A 331 -29.12 3.89 16.60
C VAL A 331 -30.02 4.02 15.38
N THR A 332 -30.80 5.10 15.32
CA THR A 332 -31.84 5.29 14.29
C THR A 332 -31.61 6.49 13.38
N THR A 333 -30.60 7.31 13.66
CA THR A 333 -30.20 8.49 12.87
C THR A 333 -28.71 8.39 12.55
N ASP A 334 -28.29 9.01 11.45
CA ASP A 334 -26.88 9.06 11.04
C ASP A 334 -26.23 7.67 11.01
N CYS A 335 -26.95 6.73 10.40
CA CYS A 335 -26.55 5.33 10.29
C CYS A 335 -26.93 4.76 8.91
N VAL A 336 -26.30 3.65 8.55
CA VAL A 336 -26.61 2.88 7.34
C VAL A 336 -27.17 1.51 7.71
N LYS A 337 -27.86 0.85 6.78
CA LYS A 337 -28.31 -0.53 7.02
C LYS A 337 -27.10 -1.48 7.00
N GLU A 338 -27.15 -2.52 7.82
CA GLU A 338 -26.17 -3.60 7.73
C GLU A 338 -26.19 -4.23 6.32
N GLY A 339 -25.00 -4.55 5.79
CA GLY A 339 -24.85 -5.02 4.40
C GLY A 339 -24.92 -3.93 3.32
N THR A 340 -24.90 -2.65 3.69
CA THR A 340 -24.82 -1.56 2.70
C THR A 340 -23.52 -1.65 1.91
N THR A 341 -23.62 -1.67 0.58
CA THR A 341 -22.48 -1.56 -0.33
C THR A 341 -22.11 -0.09 -0.52
N PHE A 342 -20.88 0.29 -0.19
CA PHE A 342 -20.35 1.63 -0.41
C PHE A 342 -19.74 1.80 -1.79
N CYS A 343 -19.89 2.98 -2.37
CA CYS A 343 -19.35 3.29 -3.69
C CYS A 343 -17.81 3.28 -3.71
N ASN A 344 -17.23 2.47 -4.59
CA ASN A 344 -15.82 2.43 -4.93
C ASN A 344 -15.53 3.15 -6.27
N LEU A 345 -14.26 3.17 -6.65
CA LEU A 345 -13.84 3.63 -7.97
C LEU A 345 -14.45 2.76 -9.06
N ASN A 346 -14.95 3.39 -10.13
CA ASN A 346 -15.57 2.76 -11.29
C ASN A 346 -16.90 2.05 -11.05
N ASP A 347 -17.43 2.08 -9.82
CA ASP A 347 -18.75 1.53 -9.55
C ASP A 347 -19.83 2.24 -10.37
N ASN A 348 -20.91 1.50 -10.61
CA ASN A 348 -22.15 2.07 -11.12
C ASN A 348 -22.93 2.73 -9.97
N ASP A 349 -24.02 3.41 -10.30
CA ASP A 349 -24.81 4.16 -9.29
C ASP A 349 -25.62 3.24 -8.34
N ASN A 350 -25.38 1.92 -8.36
CA ASN A 350 -26.01 0.94 -7.47
C ASN A 350 -25.19 0.71 -6.19
N CYS A 351 -24.77 1.80 -5.56
CA CYS A 351 -23.97 1.81 -4.34
C CYS A 351 -24.37 3.02 -3.48
N THR A 352 -23.92 3.05 -2.23
CA THR A 352 -24.19 4.16 -1.30
C THR A 352 -22.95 5.03 -1.13
N ASP A 353 -23.11 6.34 -1.33
CA ASP A 353 -22.08 7.32 -0.98
C ASP A 353 -21.90 7.40 0.53
N ILE A 354 -20.65 7.26 0.98
CA ILE A 354 -20.33 7.49 2.38
C ILE A 354 -20.43 8.98 2.71
N THR A 355 -20.98 9.31 3.88
CA THR A 355 -21.08 10.68 4.37
C THR A 355 -20.45 10.82 5.73
N LYS A 356 -20.03 12.04 6.07
CA LYS A 356 -19.40 12.33 7.38
C LYS A 356 -20.37 12.11 8.54
N ALA A 357 -21.68 12.32 8.30
CA ALA A 357 -22.70 12.11 9.32
C ALA A 357 -22.77 10.65 9.78
N VAL A 358 -22.72 9.70 8.85
CA VAL A 358 -22.82 8.27 9.20
C VAL A 358 -21.51 7.69 9.74
N CYS A 359 -20.43 8.47 9.80
CA CYS A 359 -19.13 7.98 10.20
C CYS A 359 -19.01 7.84 11.71
N ASN A 360 -18.62 6.65 12.17
CA ASN A 360 -18.25 6.45 13.56
C ASN A 360 -16.80 6.89 13.76
N THR A 361 -16.60 8.12 14.26
CA THR A 361 -15.26 8.68 14.44
C THR A 361 -14.39 7.81 15.35
N THR A 362 -14.89 7.35 16.50
CA THR A 362 -14.09 6.54 17.44
C THR A 362 -13.68 5.19 16.84
N ALA A 363 -14.60 4.50 16.15
CA ALA A 363 -14.27 3.23 15.51
C ALA A 363 -13.31 3.44 14.33
N THR A 364 -13.50 4.52 13.57
CA THR A 364 -12.60 4.89 12.46
C THR A 364 -11.23 5.34 12.98
N GLU A 365 -11.14 5.98 14.14
CA GLU A 365 -9.85 6.33 14.75
C GLU A 365 -9.10 5.10 15.23
N ALA A 366 -9.75 3.97 15.49
CA ALA A 366 -9.10 2.74 15.94
C ALA A 366 -8.46 1.92 14.80
N ILE A 367 -8.84 2.16 13.54
CA ILE A 367 -8.29 1.41 12.40
C ILE A 367 -6.86 1.85 12.06
N GLY A 368 -6.08 0.91 11.52
CA GLY A 368 -4.68 1.15 11.18
C GLY A 368 -3.72 1.05 12.35
N GLN A 369 -4.08 0.26 13.37
CA GLN A 369 -3.18 -0.08 14.45
C GLN A 369 -1.89 -0.74 13.93
N ARG A 370 -0.80 -0.49 14.64
CA ARG A 370 0.56 -1.00 14.41
C ARG A 370 1.15 -1.47 15.75
N ILE A 371 0.33 -2.09 16.58
CA ILE A 371 0.67 -2.57 17.93
C ILE A 371 0.87 -4.09 17.94
N TYR A 372 0.01 -4.84 17.26
CA TYR A 372 0.00 -6.30 17.29
C TYR A 372 -0.50 -6.91 15.97
N LEU A 373 -0.30 -8.23 15.81
CA LEU A 373 -0.93 -9.03 14.74
C LEU A 373 -2.35 -9.38 15.18
N SER A 374 -3.35 -8.99 14.38
CA SER A 374 -4.75 -9.29 14.68
C SER A 374 -5.05 -10.79 14.55
N SER A 375 -6.25 -11.21 14.97
CA SER A 375 -6.67 -12.60 14.73
C SER A 375 -6.79 -12.94 13.25
N GLY A 376 -7.18 -11.99 12.39
CA GLY A 376 -7.22 -12.18 10.95
C GLY A 376 -5.83 -12.28 10.34
N ASP A 377 -4.88 -11.45 10.78
CA ASP A 377 -3.48 -11.51 10.35
C ASP A 377 -2.88 -12.89 10.65
N LEU A 378 -3.05 -13.36 11.89
CA LEU A 378 -2.55 -14.66 12.32
C LEU A 378 -3.22 -15.82 11.59
N ALA A 379 -4.53 -15.73 11.32
CA ALA A 379 -5.23 -16.75 10.55
C ALA A 379 -4.69 -16.83 9.12
N ALA A 380 -4.53 -15.68 8.46
CA ALA A 380 -3.99 -15.61 7.10
C ALA A 380 -2.57 -16.18 7.02
N ILE A 381 -1.67 -15.77 7.92
CA ILE A 381 -0.28 -16.25 7.93
C ILE A 381 -0.20 -17.75 8.23
N ASN A 382 -0.95 -18.27 9.21
CA ASN A 382 -0.89 -19.68 9.57
C ASN A 382 -1.51 -20.61 8.50
N GLU A 383 -2.41 -20.09 7.68
CA GLU A 383 -2.96 -20.84 6.54
C GLU A 383 -1.94 -20.97 5.40
N LEU A 384 -1.11 -19.95 5.16
CA LEU A 384 0.01 -20.01 4.22
C LEU A 384 1.17 -20.88 4.73
N TYR A 385 1.57 -20.63 5.97
CA TYR A 385 2.78 -21.16 6.57
C TYR A 385 2.36 -22.20 7.58
N GLN A 386 2.17 -23.43 7.11
CA GLN A 386 1.50 -24.50 7.87
C GLN A 386 2.41 -25.25 8.84
N SER A 387 3.73 -25.13 8.67
CA SER A 387 4.71 -25.83 9.51
C SER A 387 5.96 -25.00 9.71
N ALA A 388 6.50 -25.02 10.93
CA ALA A 388 7.74 -24.33 11.25
C ALA A 388 8.97 -25.23 11.06
N ALA A 389 10.00 -24.68 10.42
CA ALA A 389 11.30 -25.34 10.27
C ALA A 389 12.05 -25.60 11.60
N TRP A 390 11.81 -24.78 12.62
CA TRP A 390 12.34 -24.97 13.98
C TRP A 390 11.38 -24.42 15.05
N SER A 391 11.63 -24.73 16.32
CA SER A 391 10.82 -24.18 17.42
C SER A 391 11.22 -22.74 17.75
N VAL A 392 10.31 -21.95 18.33
CA VAL A 392 10.61 -20.57 18.78
C VAL A 392 11.81 -20.52 19.76
N LYS A 393 12.01 -21.58 20.56
CA LYS A 393 13.16 -21.69 21.48
C LYS A 393 14.50 -21.79 20.77
N GLU A 394 14.49 -22.20 19.50
CA GLU A 394 15.65 -22.35 18.64
C GLU A 394 15.79 -21.17 17.66
N SER A 395 15.04 -20.07 17.88
CA SER A 395 15.06 -18.86 17.06
C SER A 395 16.47 -18.48 16.61
N LYS A 396 16.59 -18.12 15.33
CA LYS A 396 17.84 -17.68 14.70
C LYS A 396 17.90 -16.16 14.47
N ILE A 397 16.91 -15.41 14.95
CA ILE A 397 16.88 -13.95 14.85
C ILE A 397 18.11 -13.35 15.52
N GLY A 398 18.85 -12.54 14.76
CA GLY A 398 20.02 -11.78 15.21
C GLY A 398 21.29 -12.61 15.48
N LYS A 399 21.32 -13.89 15.08
CA LYS A 399 22.46 -14.81 15.29
C LYS A 399 23.47 -14.84 14.15
#